data_AF-X1CFS2-F1
#
_entry.id   AF-X1CFS2-F1
#
_cell.length_a   1.000
_cell.length_b   1.000
_cell.length_c   1.000
_cell.angle_alpha   90.00
_cell.angle_beta   90.00
_cell.angle_gamma   90.00
#
_symmetry.space_group_name_H-M   'P 1'
#
loop_
_entity.id
_entity.type
_entity.pdbx_description
1 polymer ?
#
loop_
_entity_poly.entity_id
_entity_poly.type
_entity_poly.pdbx_seq_one_letter_code
_entity_poly.pdbx_strand_id
1 'polypeptide(L)'
;YINEEEFNKASISLNISQLYELAEETTESIGLHSPDFNIIHSDNYYILSIKILEHLVILLTEDQVDVKDVFNTINNSVAPP
;
A
#
# COMPACT_ATOMS: atom_id res chain seq x y z
N TYR A 1 4.41 14.60 -11.56
CA TYR A 1 4.21 14.03 -12.90
C TYR A 1 4.53 12.54 -12.86
N ILE A 2 3.54 11.65 -13.00
CA ILE A 2 3.79 10.21 -13.24
C ILE A 2 4.00 10.05 -14.74
N ASN A 3 5.17 9.59 -15.16
CA ASN A 3 5.45 9.32 -16.57
C ASN A 3 4.72 8.05 -17.00
N GLU A 4 3.56 8.18 -17.66
CA GLU A 4 2.74 7.03 -18.07
C GLU A 4 3.44 6.09 -19.06
N GLU A 5 4.39 6.59 -19.86
CA GLU A 5 5.16 5.78 -20.82
C GLU A 5 6.22 4.90 -20.14
N GLU A 6 6.76 5.34 -19.00
CA GLU A 6 7.69 4.57 -18.16
C GLU A 6 6.98 3.81 -17.02
N PHE A 7 5.67 3.98 -16.89
CA PHE A 7 4.88 3.40 -15.81
C PHE A 7 4.63 1.90 -16.01
N ASN A 8 5.65 1.09 -15.70
CA ASN A 8 5.56 -0.36 -15.76
C ASN A 8 4.77 -0.91 -14.56
N LYS A 9 3.44 -0.87 -14.68
CA LYS A 9 2.48 -1.38 -13.69
C LYS A 9 2.81 -2.79 -13.22
N ALA A 10 3.22 -3.67 -14.14
CA ALA A 10 3.51 -5.07 -13.83
C ALA A 10 4.74 -5.20 -12.91
N SER A 11 5.84 -4.52 -13.25
CA SER A 11 7.04 -4.52 -12.41
C SER A 11 6.80 -3.86 -11.06
N ILE A 12 6.04 -2.76 -11.01
CA ILE A 12 5.68 -2.11 -9.74
C ILE A 12 4.84 -3.05 -8.90
N SER A 13 3.80 -3.69 -9.47
CA SER A 13 2.96 -4.63 -8.73
C SER A 13 3.76 -5.79 -8.14
N LEU A 14 4.70 -6.36 -8.91
CA LEU A 14 5.54 -7.47 -8.44
C LEU A 14 6.44 -7.03 -7.28
N ASN A 15 7.13 -5.90 -7.44
CA ASN A 15 8.06 -5.40 -6.43
C ASN A 15 7.34 -5.05 -5.11
N ILE A 16 6.15 -4.43 -5.21
CA ILE A 16 5.36 -4.07 -4.02
C ILE A 16 4.76 -5.30 -3.35
N SER A 17 4.36 -6.33 -4.11
CA SER A 17 3.93 -7.62 -3.53
C SER A 17 5.05 -8.28 -2.72
N GLN A 18 6.26 -8.36 -3.30
CA GLN A 18 7.43 -8.92 -2.60
C GLN A 18 7.78 -8.12 -1.34
N LEU A 19 7.67 -6.79 -1.40
CA LEU A 19 7.89 -5.95 -0.22
C LEU A 19 6.84 -6.20 0.86
N TYR A 20 5.58 -6.42 0.49
CA TYR A 20 4.52 -6.72 1.46
C TYR A 20 4.76 -8.07 2.14
N GLU A 21 5.11 -9.11 1.38
CA GLU A 21 5.47 -10.42 1.93
C GLU A 21 6.63 -10.30 2.92
N LEU A 22 7.67 -9.56 2.57
CA LEU A 22 8.80 -9.30 3.49
C LEU A 22 8.37 -8.56 4.76
N ALA A 23 7.42 -7.64 4.66
CA ALA A 23 6.87 -6.96 5.83
C ALA A 23 6.09 -7.93 6.73
N GLU A 24 5.30 -8.86 6.16
CA GLU A 24 4.64 -9.93 6.90
C GLU A 24 5.66 -10.79 7.65
N GLU A 25 6.69 -11.30 6.96
CA GLU A 25 7.77 -12.09 7.57
C GLU A 25 8.49 -11.34 8.68
N THR A 26 8.76 -10.05 8.47
CA THR A 26 9.44 -9.20 9.45
C THR A 26 8.59 -9.05 10.71
N THR A 27 7.29 -8.76 10.58
CA THR A 27 6.37 -8.65 11.73
C THR A 27 6.23 -9.96 12.48
N GLU A 28 6.13 -11.08 11.77
CA GLU A 28 6.07 -12.42 12.37
C GLU A 28 7.35 -12.72 13.16
N SER A 29 8.52 -12.38 12.62
CA SER A 29 9.82 -12.63 13.26
C SER A 29 9.99 -11.93 14.62
N ILE A 30 9.26 -10.84 14.85
CA ILE A 30 9.25 -10.09 16.11
C ILE A 30 7.99 -10.35 16.96
N GLY A 31 7.17 -11.33 16.58
CA GLY A 31 5.98 -11.74 17.33
C GLY A 31 4.80 -10.77 17.23
N LEU A 32 4.74 -9.95 16.18
CA LEU A 32 3.61 -9.07 15.88
C LEU A 32 2.66 -9.71 14.86
N HIS A 33 1.43 -9.22 14.83
CA HIS A 33 0.51 -9.54 13.75
C HIS A 33 1.01 -8.98 12.41
N SER A 34 0.58 -9.60 11.31
CA SER A 34 0.83 -9.10 9.96
C SER A 34 0.46 -7.61 9.83
N PRO A 35 1.22 -6.82 9.06
CA PRO A 35 0.93 -5.41 8.87
C PRO A 35 -0.45 -5.24 8.22
N ASP A 36 -1.20 -4.24 8.68
CA ASP A 36 -2.45 -3.82 8.03
C ASP A 36 -2.17 -3.15 6.67
N PHE A 37 -1.04 -2.43 6.56
CA PHE A 37 -0.59 -1.75 5.35
C PHE A 37 0.90 -1.40 5.40
N ASN A 38 1.50 -1.08 4.24
CA ASN A 38 2.82 -0.46 4.12
C ASN A 38 2.73 0.89 3.39
N ILE A 39 3.56 1.85 3.80
CA ILE A 39 3.68 3.16 3.13
C ILE A 39 5.13 3.36 2.68
N ILE A 40 5.29 3.71 1.40
CA ILE A 40 6.53 4.28 0.84
C ILE A 40 6.24 5.74 0.54
N HIS A 41 7.00 6.65 1.16
CA HIS A 41 6.94 8.09 0.89
C HIS A 41 8.18 8.49 0.09
N SER A 42 7.98 9.24 -0.99
CA SER A 42 9.06 9.74 -1.84
C SER A 42 8.70 11.12 -2.38
N ASP A 43 9.42 12.15 -1.94
CA ASP A 43 9.19 13.55 -2.29
C ASP A 43 7.70 13.91 -2.27
N ASN A 44 7.06 13.99 -3.43
CA ASN A 44 5.66 14.35 -3.60
C ASN A 44 4.73 13.14 -3.89
N TYR A 45 5.12 11.93 -3.52
CA TYR A 45 4.37 10.71 -3.80
C TYR A 45 4.29 9.75 -2.61
N TYR A 46 3.16 9.04 -2.53
CA TYR A 46 2.97 7.89 -1.67
C TYR A 46 2.65 6.65 -2.48
N ILE A 47 3.23 5.52 -2.08
CA ILE A 47 2.77 4.18 -2.42
C ILE A 47 2.21 3.55 -1.15
N LEU A 48 0.92 3.25 -1.14
CA LEU A 48 0.26 2.54 -0.05
C LEU A 48 -0.09 1.14 -0.55
N SER A 49 0.35 0.10 0.17
CA SER A 49 -0.03 -1.28 -0.11
C SER A 49 -0.78 -1.89 1.07
N ILE A 50 -1.90 -2.55 0.79
CA ILE A 50 -2.87 -2.99 1.80
C ILE A 50 -3.39 -4.37 1.42
N LYS A 51 -3.32 -5.32 2.35
CA LYS A 51 -3.91 -6.64 2.14
C LYS A 51 -5.35 -6.64 2.63
N ILE A 52 -6.29 -6.83 1.70
CA ILE A 52 -7.72 -6.97 1.98
C ILE A 52 -8.12 -8.38 1.59
N LEU A 53 -8.40 -9.22 2.59
CA LEU A 53 -8.62 -10.66 2.39
C LEU A 53 -7.43 -11.29 1.65
N GLU A 54 -7.64 -11.85 0.46
CA GLU A 54 -6.60 -12.48 -0.38
C GLU A 54 -6.05 -11.54 -1.47
N HIS A 55 -6.39 -10.24 -1.43
CA HIS A 55 -6.00 -9.28 -2.44
C HIS A 55 -5.09 -8.19 -1.88
N LEU A 56 -3.95 -7.96 -2.55
CA LEU A 56 -3.10 -6.80 -2.29
C LEU A 56 -3.54 -5.62 -3.15
N VAL A 57 -4.02 -4.57 -2.52
CA VAL A 57 -4.35 -3.29 -3.16
C VAL A 57 -3.13 -2.38 -3.09
N ILE A 58 -2.76 -1.80 -4.23
CA ILE A 58 -1.63 -0.86 -4.34
C ILE A 58 -2.17 0.47 -4.84
N LEU A 59 -2.01 1.51 -4.02
CA LEU A 59 -2.41 2.88 -4.33
C LEU A 59 -1.16 3.73 -4.54
N LEU A 60 -1.11 4.41 -5.68
CA LEU A 60 -0.09 5.40 -6.00
C LEU A 60 -0.76 6.77 -6.04
N THR A 61 -0.33 7.68 -5.17
CA THR A 61 -0.94 9.01 -5.03
C THR A 61 0.10 10.09 -4.83
N GLU A 62 -0.25 11.33 -5.15
CA GLU A 62 0.56 12.51 -4.84
C GLU A 62 0.46 12.88 -3.34
N ASP A 63 1.50 13.52 -2.80
CA ASP A 63 1.65 13.99 -1.41
C ASP A 63 0.77 15.22 -1.09
N GLN A 64 -0.37 15.34 -1.77
CA GLN A 64 -1.41 16.31 -1.42
C GLN A 64 -2.63 15.65 -0.78
N VAL A 65 -2.55 14.35 -0.55
CA VAL A 65 -3.60 13.58 0.12
C VAL A 65 -3.18 13.38 1.57
N ASP A 66 -4.00 13.87 2.51
CA ASP A 66 -3.81 13.54 3.93
C ASP A 66 -3.97 12.02 4.07
N VAL A 67 -2.91 11.35 4.51
CA VAL A 67 -2.88 9.89 4.72
C VAL A 67 -4.06 9.44 5.60
N LYS A 68 -4.49 10.28 6.55
CA LYS A 68 -5.66 10.03 7.39
C LYS A 68 -6.95 9.87 6.56
N ASP A 69 -7.11 10.65 5.50
CA ASP A 69 -8.29 10.59 4.63
C ASP A 69 -8.30 9.32 3.76
N VAL A 70 -7.12 8.80 3.41
CA VAL A 70 -7.00 7.50 2.73
C VAL A 70 -7.53 6.39 3.64
N PHE A 71 -7.09 6.36 4.91
CA PHE A 71 -7.59 5.39 5.89
C PHE A 71 -9.08 5.54 6.18
N ASN A 72 -9.58 6.77 6.30
CA ASN A 72 -11.01 7.02 6.45
C ASN A 72 -11.81 6.44 5.28
N THR A 73 -11.32 6.65 4.04
CA THR A 73 -11.97 6.14 2.82
C THR A 73 -11.98 4.62 2.79
N ILE A 74 -10.84 3.97 3.10
CA ILE A 74 -10.74 2.51 3.16
C ILE A 74 -11.69 1.97 4.21
N ASN A 75 -11.62 2.46 5.45
CA ASN A 75 -12.45 1.98 6.57
C ASN A 75 -13.94 2.12 6.28
N ASN A 76 -14.37 3.23 5.66
CA ASN A 76 -15.76 3.43 5.25
C ASN A 76 -16.19 2.53 4.09
N SER A 77 -15.25 2.01 3.30
CA SER A 77 -15.53 1.11 2.16
C SER A 77 -15.61 -0.37 2.58
N VAL A 78 -15.00 -0.75 3.70
CA VAL A 78 -15.06 -2.12 4.28
C VAL A 78 -16.10 -2.27 5.39
N ALA A 79 -16.58 -1.16 5.98
CA ALA A 79 -17.63 -1.23 6.99
C ALA A 79 -18.95 -1.73 6.36
N PRO A 80 -19.57 -2.79 6.90
CA PRO A 80 -20.90 -3.21 6.46
C PRO A 80 -21.93 -2.10 6.81
N PRO A 81 -23.02 -1.99 6.04
CA PRO A 81 -24.08 -1.01 6.29
C PRO A 81 -24.75 -1.19 7.66
#